data_AF-A0A8W8KIF5-F1
#
_entry.id   AF-A0A8W8KIF5-F1
#
_cell.length_a   1.000
_cell.length_b   1.000
_cell.length_c   1.000
_cell.angle_alpha   90.00
_cell.angle_beta   90.00
_cell.angle_gamma   90.00
#
_symmetry.space_group_name_H-M   'P 1'
#
loop_
_entity.id
_entity.type
_entity.pdbx_description
1 polymer ?
#
loop_
_entity_poly.entity_id
_entity_poly.type
_entity_poly.pdbx_seq_one_letter_code
_entity_poly.pdbx_strand_id
1 'polypeptide(L)'
;MFEPREREQRLSNKTPSKDSLPTAYSVSNIHKSEETDSNRVQSSSSGSGAEEIQCAYPPDLSHYDCPSSLPVHLDEELPSQEEVMRKTEKITKNIQELHKSGQDGKHDSFGHCADKIYEAVKEMAALFPKNSRISTVRHALNSLTSSAARLQEECQDTNMGDLEPELDLPFKTQQVMQCAFDIARAAKELVTLFQ
;
A
#
# COMPACT_ATOMS: atom_id res chain seq x y z
N MET A 1 -12.49 46.70 56.58
CA MET A 1 -12.94 48.03 56.12
C MET A 1 -12.61 48.12 54.64
N PHE A 2 -13.64 48.38 53.84
CA PHE A 2 -13.72 48.48 52.38
C PHE A 2 -13.72 47.21 51.51
N GLU A 3 -14.84 47.12 50.79
CA GLU A 3 -15.36 46.09 49.89
C GLU A 3 -15.29 46.66 48.42
N PRO A 4 -15.96 46.10 47.39
CA PRO A 4 -15.38 45.55 46.17
C PRO A 4 -15.66 46.41 44.91
N ARG A 5 -15.31 45.93 43.71
CA ARG A 5 -15.95 46.42 42.47
C ARG A 5 -16.08 45.35 41.40
N GLU A 6 -17.32 44.93 41.21
CA GLU A 6 -17.87 44.23 40.07
C GLU A 6 -17.74 45.06 38.77
N ARG A 7 -17.62 44.38 37.63
CA ARG A 7 -18.30 44.77 36.39
C ARG A 7 -18.67 43.52 35.59
N GLU A 8 -19.93 43.12 35.72
CA GLU A 8 -20.68 42.49 34.63
C GLU A 8 -20.75 43.46 33.43
N GLN A 9 -20.56 42.94 32.22
CA GLN A 9 -21.40 43.35 31.09
C GLN A 9 -21.85 42.11 30.33
N ARG A 10 -23.18 41.97 30.36
CA ARG A 10 -24.04 40.98 29.74
C ARG A 10 -24.26 41.27 28.25
N LEU A 11 -24.50 40.18 27.52
CA LEU A 11 -25.49 39.99 26.44
C LEU A 11 -25.38 40.87 25.17
N SER A 12 -25.24 40.22 24.01
CA SER A 12 -26.43 39.81 23.24
C SER A 12 -26.08 39.06 21.95
N ASN A 13 -26.79 37.95 21.80
CA ASN A 13 -26.90 37.02 20.68
C ASN A 13 -27.26 37.69 19.34
N LYS A 14 -26.78 37.12 18.22
CA LYS A 14 -27.59 36.98 16.99
C LYS A 14 -27.09 35.82 16.11
N THR A 15 -28.04 34.94 15.79
CA THR A 15 -27.99 33.69 15.01
C THR A 15 -28.17 33.95 13.48
N PRO A 16 -28.48 32.96 12.61
CA PRO A 16 -27.57 32.17 11.77
C PRO A 16 -27.83 32.33 10.25
N SER A 17 -26.93 31.86 9.39
CA SER A 17 -27.18 31.53 7.97
C SER A 17 -26.28 30.34 7.62
N LYS A 18 -26.74 29.11 7.36
CA LYS A 18 -27.59 28.57 6.27
C LYS A 18 -27.03 28.83 4.87
N ASP A 19 -26.98 27.73 4.11
CA ASP A 19 -26.71 27.59 2.66
C ASP A 19 -25.21 27.59 2.30
N SER A 20 -24.59 26.60 1.65
CA SER A 20 -25.10 25.52 0.78
C SER A 20 -24.09 24.36 0.71
N LEU A 21 -24.59 23.13 0.68
CA LEU A 21 -23.98 22.03 -0.09
C LEU A 21 -24.48 22.13 -1.54
N PRO A 22 -23.73 21.59 -2.51
CA PRO A 22 -24.36 20.52 -3.28
C PRO A 22 -23.49 19.27 -3.40
N THR A 23 -24.16 18.14 -3.18
CA THR A 23 -23.88 16.82 -3.73
C THR A 23 -24.24 16.83 -5.22
N ALA A 24 -23.37 16.33 -6.11
CA ALA A 24 -23.76 15.34 -7.15
C ALA A 24 -22.59 14.93 -8.06
N TYR A 25 -22.43 13.62 -8.08
CA TYR A 25 -21.89 12.72 -9.09
C TYR A 25 -22.02 13.12 -10.58
N SER A 26 -21.02 12.62 -11.33
CA SER A 26 -21.07 11.99 -12.66
C SER A 26 -20.37 12.76 -13.78
N VAL A 27 -19.23 12.23 -14.23
CA VAL A 27 -18.95 12.07 -15.67
C VAL A 27 -18.24 10.74 -15.88
N SER A 28 -18.97 9.77 -16.45
CA SER A 28 -18.41 8.66 -17.21
C SER A 28 -18.38 9.07 -18.69
N ASN A 29 -17.30 8.70 -19.40
CA ASN A 29 -17.23 8.15 -20.76
C ASN A 29 -15.87 8.53 -21.39
N ILE A 30 -14.92 7.61 -21.52
CA ILE A 30 -14.79 6.54 -22.54
C ILE A 30 -14.48 7.12 -23.93
N HIS A 31 -13.21 6.95 -24.29
CA HIS A 31 -12.58 6.69 -25.60
C HIS A 31 -13.00 7.50 -26.83
N LYS A 32 -12.01 8.17 -27.43
CA LYS A 32 -11.73 7.98 -28.86
C LYS A 32 -10.27 8.32 -29.21
N SER A 33 -9.49 7.30 -29.55
CA SER A 33 -8.20 7.43 -30.24
C SER A 33 -8.40 6.77 -31.60
N GLU A 34 -8.46 7.57 -32.67
CA GLU A 34 -8.38 7.09 -34.04
C GLU A 34 -7.62 8.12 -34.86
N GLU A 35 -6.47 7.70 -35.39
CA GLU A 35 -5.93 7.96 -36.73
C GLU A 35 -4.46 7.46 -36.68
N THR A 36 -4.06 6.49 -37.49
CA THR A 36 -3.85 6.72 -38.92
C THR A 36 -3.66 5.41 -39.69
N ASP A 37 -4.17 5.45 -40.92
CA ASP A 37 -4.06 4.55 -42.06
C ASP A 37 -2.73 3.80 -42.25
N SER A 38 -2.83 2.55 -42.71
CA SER A 38 -2.32 2.18 -44.04
C SER A 38 -2.89 0.84 -44.53
N ASN A 39 -3.65 0.95 -45.62
CA ASN A 39 -4.01 -0.05 -46.63
C ASN A 39 -2.88 -1.05 -46.96
N ARG A 40 -3.24 -2.28 -47.42
CA ARG A 40 -3.35 -2.62 -48.87
C ARG A 40 -3.25 -4.13 -49.17
N VAL A 41 -4.17 -4.59 -50.04
CA VAL A 41 -4.19 -5.72 -51.02
C VAL A 41 -4.06 -7.18 -50.52
N GLN A 42 -5.11 -8.00 -50.61
CA GLN A 42 -5.61 -8.81 -51.76
C GLN A 42 -4.76 -10.06 -52.09
N SER A 43 -5.45 -11.21 -52.16
CA SER A 43 -5.36 -12.34 -53.14
C SER A 43 -5.75 -13.64 -52.42
N SER A 44 -6.92 -14.26 -52.66
CA SER A 44 -7.16 -15.38 -53.61
C SER A 44 -6.06 -16.46 -53.55
N SER A 45 -6.28 -17.77 -53.45
CA SER A 45 -7.34 -18.65 -53.96
C SER A 45 -7.08 -20.09 -53.48
N SER A 46 -8.15 -20.89 -53.48
CA SER A 46 -8.31 -22.35 -53.62
C SER A 46 -7.09 -23.26 -53.85
N GLY A 47 -7.10 -24.45 -53.21
CA GLY A 47 -6.31 -25.61 -53.62
C GLY A 47 -6.50 -26.85 -52.74
N SER A 48 -7.21 -27.85 -53.27
CA SER A 48 -7.42 -29.19 -52.71
C SER A 48 -6.15 -30.06 -52.67
N GLY A 49 -6.09 -31.04 -51.77
CA GLY A 49 -5.14 -32.14 -51.82
C GLY A 49 -5.27 -33.07 -50.62
N ALA A 50 -5.93 -34.20 -50.82
CA ALA A 50 -5.97 -35.32 -49.88
C ALA A 50 -4.59 -35.99 -49.80
N GLU A 51 -4.19 -36.46 -48.62
CA GLU A 51 -3.47 -37.73 -48.50
C GLU A 51 -3.55 -38.28 -47.08
N GLU A 52 -3.74 -39.59 -47.05
CA GLU A 52 -4.23 -40.46 -46.01
C GLU A 52 -3.04 -41.13 -45.33
N ILE A 53 -2.85 -40.96 -44.02
CA ILE A 53 -1.95 -41.82 -43.25
C ILE A 53 -2.68 -42.27 -41.98
N GLN A 54 -3.20 -43.47 -42.05
CA GLN A 54 -3.68 -44.26 -40.93
C GLN A 54 -2.73 -45.46 -40.75
N CYS A 55 -2.20 -45.62 -39.54
CA CYS A 55 -1.68 -46.83 -38.89
C CYS A 55 -0.91 -46.36 -37.64
N ALA A 56 -0.95 -46.96 -36.46
CA ALA A 56 -1.65 -48.10 -35.91
C ALA A 56 -1.48 -47.98 -34.39
N TYR A 57 -2.51 -48.33 -33.62
CA TYR A 57 -2.38 -48.53 -32.17
C TYR A 57 -1.60 -49.83 -31.89
N PRO A 58 -0.70 -49.85 -30.90
CA PRO A 58 -0.42 -51.07 -30.15
C PRO A 58 -1.17 -51.06 -28.80
N PRO A 59 -1.75 -52.18 -28.36
CA PRO A 59 -2.36 -52.31 -27.04
C PRO A 59 -1.38 -52.87 -25.98
N ASP A 60 -1.68 -52.49 -24.74
CA ASP A 60 -1.57 -53.24 -23.49
C ASP A 60 -0.35 -53.11 -22.54
N LEU A 61 -0.75 -53.06 -21.27
CA LEU A 61 -0.14 -52.87 -19.96
C LEU A 61 1.26 -53.45 -19.70
N SER A 62 2.12 -52.64 -19.05
CA SER A 62 2.35 -52.74 -17.59
C SER A 62 3.56 -51.90 -17.13
N HIS A 63 3.43 -51.33 -15.93
CA HIS A 63 4.54 -50.96 -15.04
C HIS A 63 5.22 -49.59 -15.23
N TYR A 64 4.49 -48.52 -14.91
CA TYR A 64 5.04 -47.48 -14.02
C TYR A 64 4.15 -47.41 -12.79
N ASP A 65 4.50 -48.20 -11.78
CA ASP A 65 4.10 -47.94 -10.40
C ASP A 65 4.84 -46.66 -9.98
N CYS A 66 4.27 -45.50 -10.29
CA CYS A 66 4.74 -44.24 -9.72
C CYS A 66 3.82 -43.95 -8.52
N PRO A 67 4.33 -44.11 -7.28
CA PRO A 67 3.49 -44.13 -6.10
C PRO A 67 2.75 -42.81 -5.95
N SER A 68 1.46 -42.94 -5.68
CA SER A 68 0.60 -41.89 -5.16
C SER A 68 1.20 -41.33 -3.87
N SER A 69 1.96 -40.24 -3.97
CA SER A 69 2.38 -39.33 -2.88
C SER A 69 3.31 -38.31 -3.53
N LEU A 70 2.96 -37.05 -3.69
CA LEU A 70 2.65 -36.14 -2.61
C LEU A 70 1.55 -35.18 -3.10
N PRO A 71 0.50 -34.89 -2.29
CA PRO A 71 -0.04 -33.55 -2.38
C PRO A 71 1.14 -32.65 -2.07
N VAL A 72 1.57 -31.87 -3.06
CA VAL A 72 2.34 -30.66 -2.78
C VAL A 72 1.37 -29.80 -1.97
N HIS A 73 1.33 -30.05 -0.66
CA HIS A 73 1.13 -29.00 0.32
C HIS A 73 2.34 -28.08 0.15
N LEU A 74 2.37 -27.36 -0.97
CA LEU A 74 2.86 -26.00 -0.94
C LEU A 74 1.83 -25.34 -0.04
N ASP A 75 2.11 -25.34 1.25
CA ASP A 75 1.35 -24.57 2.21
C ASP A 75 1.40 -23.11 1.73
N GLU A 76 0.43 -22.75 0.89
CA GLU A 76 -0.16 -21.43 0.78
C GLU A 76 -0.86 -21.14 2.09
N GLU A 77 -0.14 -21.28 3.20
CA GLU A 77 -0.63 -20.86 4.50
C GLU A 77 -0.43 -19.35 4.53
N LEU A 78 -1.38 -18.68 3.89
CA LEU A 78 -1.61 -17.26 4.06
C LEU A 78 -1.66 -17.00 5.57
N PRO A 79 -1.03 -15.91 6.03
CA PRO A 79 -0.94 -15.65 7.45
C PRO A 79 -2.33 -15.51 8.06
N SER A 80 -2.48 -15.92 9.31
CA SER A 80 -3.74 -15.77 10.02
C SER A 80 -4.09 -14.29 10.18
N GLN A 81 -5.38 -13.97 10.21
CA GLN A 81 -5.86 -12.61 10.50
C GLN A 81 -5.23 -12.06 11.80
N GLU A 82 -5.08 -12.91 12.82
CA GLU A 82 -4.51 -12.52 14.11
C GLU A 82 -3.04 -12.11 14.00
N GLU A 83 -2.23 -12.79 13.20
CA GLU A 83 -0.84 -12.42 12.95
C GLU A 83 -0.72 -11.11 12.19
N VAL A 84 -1.54 -10.91 11.15
CA VAL A 84 -1.60 -9.65 10.39
C VAL A 84 -2.03 -8.49 11.31
N MET A 85 -3.02 -8.70 12.18
CA MET A 85 -3.43 -7.69 13.16
C MET A 85 -2.31 -7.37 14.15
N ARG A 86 -1.65 -8.38 14.74
CA ARG A 86 -0.53 -8.18 15.69
C ARG A 86 0.63 -7.40 15.06
N LYS A 87 1.03 -7.76 13.84
CA LYS A 87 2.10 -7.04 13.12
C LYS A 87 1.67 -5.62 12.76
N THR A 88 0.41 -5.43 12.37
CA THR A 88 -0.13 -4.09 12.09
C THR A 88 -0.13 -3.22 13.35
N GLU A 89 -0.53 -3.76 14.50
CA GLU A 89 -0.49 -3.04 15.77
C GLU A 89 0.94 -2.60 16.14
N LYS A 90 1.94 -3.44 15.86
CA LYS A 90 3.35 -3.08 16.04
C LYS A 90 3.76 -1.92 15.11
N ILE A 91 3.35 -1.96 13.84
CA ILE A 91 3.61 -0.87 12.89
C ILE A 91 2.96 0.43 13.37
N THR A 92 1.70 0.40 13.79
CA THR A 92 0.99 1.60 14.25
C THR A 92 1.60 2.20 15.52
N LYS A 93 2.05 1.36 16.46
CA LYS A 93 2.79 1.82 17.66
C LYS A 93 4.10 2.52 17.28
N ASN A 94 4.88 1.95 16.37
CA ASN A 94 6.13 2.55 15.93
C ASN A 94 5.90 3.89 15.20
N ILE A 95 4.83 3.98 14.39
CA ILE A 95 4.42 5.24 13.75
C ILE A 95 4.03 6.29 14.79
N GLN A 96 3.32 5.92 15.85
CA GLN A 96 2.96 6.83 16.93
C GLN A 96 4.22 7.37 17.66
N GLU A 97 5.24 6.53 17.89
CA GLU A 97 6.52 6.96 18.46
C GLU A 97 7.23 7.99 17.56
N LEU A 98 7.22 7.78 16.24
CA LEU A 98 7.78 8.73 15.28
C LEU A 98 7.02 10.06 15.30
N HIS A 99 5.68 10.01 15.26
CA HIS A 99 4.84 11.21 15.28
C HIS A 99 5.08 12.04 16.55
N LYS A 100 5.21 11.37 17.70
CA LYS A 100 5.55 12.00 18.97
C LYS A 100 6.94 12.63 18.93
N SER A 101 7.92 11.94 18.38
CA SER A 101 9.29 12.49 18.23
C SER A 101 9.29 13.77 17.40
N GLY A 102 8.49 13.82 16.33
CA GLY A 102 8.41 15.02 15.50
C GLY A 102 7.64 16.16 16.15
N GLN A 103 6.62 15.87 16.95
CA GLN A 103 5.94 16.88 17.78
C GLN A 103 6.85 17.46 18.86
N ASP A 104 7.72 16.62 19.44
CA ASP A 104 8.70 17.00 20.45
C ASP A 104 9.95 17.70 19.85
N GLY A 105 10.06 17.81 18.53
CA GLY A 105 11.24 18.36 17.83
C GLY A 105 12.50 17.49 17.94
N LYS A 106 12.37 16.20 18.28
CA LYS A 106 13.47 15.24 18.45
C LYS A 106 13.83 14.59 17.12
N HIS A 107 14.42 15.37 16.22
CA HIS A 107 14.81 14.87 14.90
C HIS A 107 15.95 13.84 14.97
N ASP A 108 16.79 13.89 16.01
CA ASP A 108 17.85 12.90 16.25
C ASP A 108 17.31 11.46 16.45
N SER A 109 16.04 11.30 16.87
CA SER A 109 15.43 9.99 17.04
C SER A 109 14.70 9.47 15.80
N PHE A 110 14.63 10.25 14.71
CA PHE A 110 13.90 9.87 13.49
C PHE A 110 14.51 8.65 12.81
N GLY A 111 15.84 8.57 12.72
CA GLY A 111 16.53 7.39 12.17
C GLY A 111 16.17 6.11 12.92
N HIS A 112 16.25 6.14 14.26
CA HIS A 112 15.88 4.99 15.10
C HIS A 112 14.41 4.60 14.99
N CYS A 113 13.51 5.57 14.90
CA CYS A 113 12.09 5.33 14.67
C CYS A 113 11.84 4.72 13.27
N ALA A 114 12.51 5.21 12.23
CA ALA A 114 12.40 4.69 10.87
C ALA A 114 12.89 3.23 10.78
N ASP A 115 14.00 2.89 11.44
CA ASP A 115 14.51 1.52 11.48
C ASP A 115 13.53 0.56 12.17
N LYS A 116 12.93 0.98 13.30
CA LYS A 116 11.88 0.20 13.96
C LYS A 116 10.66 -0.03 13.06
N ILE A 117 10.25 0.99 12.31
CA ILE A 117 9.12 0.89 11.38
C ILE A 117 9.49 -0.07 10.24
N TYR A 118 10.66 0.09 9.66
CA TYR A 118 11.14 -0.74 8.56
C TYR A 118 11.25 -2.22 8.95
N GLU A 119 11.83 -2.53 10.12
CA GLU A 119 11.90 -3.91 10.61
C GLU A 119 10.52 -4.51 10.89
N ALA A 120 9.58 -3.72 11.44
CA ALA A 120 8.20 -4.17 11.62
C ALA A 120 7.49 -4.46 10.27
N VAL A 121 7.77 -3.64 9.25
CA VAL A 121 7.26 -3.85 7.88
C VAL A 121 7.90 -5.07 7.22
N LYS A 122 9.20 -5.31 7.41
CA LYS A 122 9.87 -6.55 6.96
C LYS A 122 9.28 -7.78 7.63
N GLU A 123 9.04 -7.72 8.93
CA GLU A 123 8.38 -8.77 9.68
C GLU A 123 6.96 -9.03 9.18
N MET A 124 6.21 -7.98 8.80
CA MET A 124 4.91 -8.11 8.16
C MET A 124 5.03 -8.80 6.81
N ALA A 125 5.95 -8.34 5.94
CA ALA A 125 6.16 -8.92 4.62
C ALA A 125 6.61 -10.39 4.69
N ALA A 126 7.39 -10.75 5.71
CA ALA A 126 7.85 -12.13 5.95
C ALA A 126 6.72 -13.09 6.32
N LEU A 127 5.55 -12.59 6.75
CA LEU A 127 4.36 -13.43 6.94
C LEU A 127 3.79 -13.97 5.63
N PHE A 128 4.12 -13.36 4.49
CA PHE A 128 3.51 -13.70 3.22
C PHE A 128 4.45 -14.54 2.35
N PRO A 129 3.94 -15.57 1.66
CA PRO A 129 4.74 -16.32 0.72
C PRO A 129 5.19 -15.40 -0.44
N LYS A 130 6.42 -15.58 -0.91
CA LYS A 130 7.04 -14.78 -2.00
C LYS A 130 6.21 -14.75 -3.29
N ASN A 131 5.40 -15.79 -3.51
CA ASN A 131 4.52 -15.96 -4.67
C ASN A 131 3.03 -15.86 -4.31
N SER A 132 2.65 -15.04 -3.32
CA SER A 132 1.23 -14.78 -3.03
C SER A 132 0.49 -14.46 -4.32
N ARG A 133 -0.55 -15.25 -4.65
CA ARG A 133 -1.35 -15.09 -5.87
C ARG A 133 -2.37 -13.96 -5.75
N ILE A 134 -2.56 -13.41 -4.55
CA ILE A 134 -3.54 -12.36 -4.27
C ILE A 134 -2.96 -11.01 -4.68
N SER A 135 -3.40 -10.48 -5.82
CA SER A 135 -2.91 -9.22 -6.41
C SER A 135 -3.06 -8.02 -5.48
N THR A 136 -4.17 -7.93 -4.74
CA THR A 136 -4.44 -6.83 -3.79
C THR A 136 -3.49 -6.87 -2.59
N VAL A 137 -3.23 -8.05 -2.02
CA VAL A 137 -2.26 -8.23 -0.93
C VAL A 137 -0.85 -7.85 -1.39
N ARG A 138 -0.45 -8.26 -2.60
CA ARG A 138 0.84 -7.84 -3.18
C ARG A 138 0.92 -6.32 -3.34
N HIS A 139 -0.16 -5.69 -3.80
CA HIS A 139 -0.22 -4.23 -3.95
C HIS A 139 -0.04 -3.53 -2.60
N ALA A 140 -0.81 -3.92 -1.58
CA ALA A 140 -0.71 -3.36 -0.24
C ALA A 140 0.68 -3.56 0.38
N LEU A 141 1.29 -4.75 0.24
CA LEU A 141 2.64 -5.03 0.74
C LEU A 141 3.73 -4.24 0.01
N ASN A 142 3.61 -4.07 -1.31
CA ASN A 142 4.55 -3.24 -2.07
C ASN A 142 4.44 -1.77 -1.63
N SER A 143 3.23 -1.24 -1.46
CA SER A 143 3.00 0.11 -0.95
C SER A 143 3.56 0.29 0.46
N LEU A 144 3.36 -0.70 1.34
CA LEU A 144 3.88 -0.70 2.71
C LEU A 144 5.43 -0.69 2.73
N THR A 145 6.05 -1.57 1.94
CA THR A 145 7.51 -1.72 1.87
C THR A 145 8.17 -0.52 1.22
N SER A 146 7.61 -0.02 0.12
CA SER A 146 8.12 1.16 -0.60
C SER A 146 8.07 2.41 0.28
N SER A 147 6.94 2.62 0.98
CA SER A 147 6.80 3.77 1.88
C SER A 147 7.75 3.68 3.08
N ALA A 148 8.00 2.48 3.61
CA ALA A 148 8.96 2.27 4.69
C ALA A 148 10.43 2.50 4.26
N ALA A 149 10.79 2.08 3.04
CA ALA A 149 12.11 2.35 2.48
C ALA A 149 12.34 3.86 2.28
N ARG A 150 11.37 4.55 1.69
CA ARG A 150 11.39 6.02 1.55
C ARG A 150 11.51 6.72 2.90
N LEU A 151 10.77 6.26 3.91
CA LEU A 151 10.89 6.81 5.26
C LEU A 151 12.33 6.69 5.82
N GLN A 152 13.03 5.58 5.57
CA GLN A 152 14.42 5.45 5.98
C GLN A 152 15.34 6.44 5.27
N GLU A 153 15.18 6.64 3.96
CA GLU A 153 15.97 7.61 3.18
C GLU A 153 15.78 9.03 3.73
N GLU A 154 14.54 9.46 3.92
CA GLU A 154 14.19 10.79 4.47
C GLU A 154 14.73 10.98 5.90
N CYS A 155 14.79 9.91 6.70
CA CYS A 155 15.33 9.91 8.06
C CYS A 155 16.87 9.73 8.14
N GLN A 156 17.54 9.35 7.06
CA GLN A 156 19.01 9.24 6.98
C GLN A 156 19.64 10.54 6.44
N ASP A 157 18.96 11.20 5.51
CA ASP A 157 19.34 12.53 4.99
C ASP A 157 19.15 13.65 6.02
N THR A 158 18.60 13.34 7.20
CA THR A 158 18.45 14.24 8.34
C THR A 158 19.68 14.31 9.25
N ASN A 159 20.84 13.80 8.80
CA ASN A 159 22.15 14.14 9.37
C ASN A 159 22.48 15.63 9.09
N MET A 160 21.65 16.53 9.62
CA MET A 160 21.64 17.98 9.51
C MET A 160 22.74 18.57 10.41
N GLY A 161 23.99 18.20 10.12
CA GLY A 161 25.13 18.56 10.94
C GLY A 161 25.78 19.89 10.61
N ASP A 162 25.59 20.50 9.43
CA ASP A 162 26.55 21.55 9.04
C ASP A 162 26.10 22.72 8.15
N LEU A 163 24.99 22.70 7.41
CA LEU A 163 24.73 23.81 6.46
C LEU A 163 23.24 24.19 6.40
N GLU A 164 22.95 25.40 6.87
CA GLU A 164 21.69 26.17 6.77
C GLU A 164 20.37 25.43 7.13
N PRO A 165 20.20 25.03 8.41
CA PRO A 165 19.17 24.07 8.84
C PRO A 165 17.75 24.62 9.13
N GLU A 166 17.51 25.94 9.11
CA GLU A 166 16.28 26.49 9.72
C GLU A 166 15.03 26.38 8.82
N LEU A 167 15.18 26.43 7.49
CA LEU A 167 14.05 26.42 6.56
C LEU A 167 13.72 25.03 5.99
N ASP A 168 14.70 24.13 5.90
CA ASP A 168 14.51 22.80 5.30
C ASP A 168 14.01 21.75 6.29
N LEU A 169 14.32 21.89 7.59
CA LEU A 169 13.89 20.98 8.64
C LEU A 169 12.37 20.80 8.76
N PRO A 170 11.53 21.86 8.71
CA PRO A 170 10.07 21.69 8.73
C PRO A 170 9.55 20.96 7.47
N PHE A 171 10.15 21.21 6.31
CA PHE A 171 9.79 20.52 5.07
C PHE A 171 10.14 19.02 5.15
N LYS A 172 11.35 18.68 5.60
CA LYS A 172 11.75 17.28 5.82
C LYS A 172 10.85 16.60 6.85
N THR A 173 10.51 17.29 7.94
CA THR A 173 9.57 16.77 8.94
C THR A 173 8.21 16.45 8.30
N GLN A 174 7.71 17.32 7.42
CA GLN A 174 6.48 17.06 6.68
C GLN A 174 6.60 15.82 5.77
N GLN A 175 7.73 15.62 5.09
CA GLN A 175 7.97 14.44 4.25
C GLN A 175 7.99 13.14 5.07
N VAL A 176 8.68 13.15 6.22
CA VAL A 176 8.73 12.03 7.16
C VAL A 176 7.31 11.69 7.66
N MET A 177 6.53 12.70 8.05
CA MET A 177 5.15 12.50 8.50
C MET A 177 4.24 12.00 7.39
N GLN A 178 4.44 12.44 6.14
CA GLN A 178 3.70 11.95 4.98
C GLN A 178 4.00 10.47 4.72
N CYS A 179 5.27 10.05 4.78
CA CYS A 179 5.63 8.64 4.65
C CYS A 179 4.99 7.80 5.77
N ALA A 180 4.99 8.30 7.00
CA ALA A 180 4.34 7.62 8.13
C ALA A 180 2.83 7.44 7.90
N PHE A 181 2.15 8.44 7.33
CA PHE A 181 0.74 8.34 6.95
C PHE A 181 0.50 7.30 5.85
N ASP A 182 1.35 7.28 4.82
CA ASP A 182 1.24 6.32 3.72
C ASP A 182 1.42 4.88 4.21
N ILE A 183 2.37 4.64 5.15
CA ILE A 183 2.56 3.34 5.81
C ILE A 183 1.31 2.96 6.61
N ALA A 184 0.77 3.87 7.43
CA ALA A 184 -0.46 3.61 8.20
C ALA A 184 -1.65 3.28 7.30
N ARG A 185 -1.77 3.98 6.16
CA ARG A 185 -2.82 3.74 5.16
C ARG A 185 -2.66 2.35 4.53
N ALA A 186 -1.47 1.99 4.07
CA ALA A 186 -1.20 0.68 3.48
C ALA A 186 -1.42 -0.46 4.49
N ALA A 187 -1.02 -0.25 5.76
CA ALA A 187 -1.26 -1.20 6.83
C ALA A 187 -2.76 -1.39 7.07
N LYS A 188 -3.54 -0.30 7.13
CA LYS A 188 -5.00 -0.37 7.26
C LYS A 188 -5.64 -1.13 6.10
N GLU A 189 -5.23 -0.84 4.87
CA GLU A 189 -5.69 -1.57 3.68
C GLU A 189 -5.39 -3.07 3.80
N LEU A 190 -4.18 -3.44 4.23
CA LEU A 190 -3.81 -4.82 4.46
C LEU A 190 -4.73 -5.49 5.50
N VAL A 191 -5.04 -4.84 6.63
CA VAL A 191 -5.98 -5.42 7.61
C VAL A 191 -7.38 -5.59 7.01
N THR A 192 -7.86 -4.68 6.17
CA THR A 192 -9.19 -4.84 5.54
C THR A 192 -9.29 -6.02 4.59
N LEU A 193 -8.16 -6.49 4.02
CA LEU A 193 -8.14 -7.70 3.18
C LEU A 193 -8.24 -9.00 3.99
N PHE A 194 -8.07 -8.93 5.31
CA PHE A 194 -8.07 -10.07 6.23
C PHE A 194 -9.19 -9.99 7.30
N GLN A 195 -10.14 -9.05 7.16
CA GLN A 195 -11.29 -8.86 8.06
C GLN A 195 -12.56 -9.56 7.59
#